data_AF-A0A917FUR5-F1
#
_entry.id   AF-A0A917FUR5-F1
#
_cell.length_a   1.000
_cell.length_b   1.000
_cell.length_c   1.000
_cell.angle_alpha   90.00
_cell.angle_beta   90.00
_cell.angle_gamma   90.00
#
_symmetry.space_group_name_H-M   'P 1'
#
loop_
_entity.id
_entity.type
_entity.pdbx_description
1 polymer ?
#
loop_
_entity_poly.entity_id
_entity_poly.type
_entity_poly.pdbx_seq_one_letter_code
_entity_poly.pdbx_strand_id
1 'polypeptide(L)'
;MLNQLDRQVYENYSALQPHTSLDEALEQQHVITHSKFPQAVGKVLALSTFLEDEETAANIIFATARKYWGRLSISTAQSMETVGFNIEQLHTQLDDFFYSQQGKENFFAHLAVHNSMNWHQFMQILLQREVTVASDTALKEIYLYEWQARYMPHIIMVTQQSFWYALLAKKINSLLLQLPLHTIPKMAQLQQQWYNALQEAYGREKNFVIWRERIVTSTYEFVNRNTAAYSIAQKQWLLSLVFLLSQSCERNAKQIEHYIQDIWQRDEDKLPLTDTEKVALHFVQLKIAVYYANDDKVITISDYLLTKERLQRNAIKIMLHYDVLPSYPPSPSQIVKCYDKNYMEFMYYVVIQSLFKQKAYRAIMQLVKKDALATCDRIQKLALGQANYEALPLQEGVSHKCLQQSSAHIERIQVACEQTQHKALAKRLRMLQEKLSIQMR
;
A
#
# COMPACT_ATOMS: atom_id res chain seq x y z
N MET A 1 -0.43 -17.09 25.36
CA MET A 1 0.83 -17.84 25.48
C MET A 1 1.59 -17.64 24.20
N LEU A 2 2.84 -17.20 24.26
CA LEU A 2 3.67 -17.05 23.06
C LEU A 2 4.23 -18.42 22.65
N ASN A 3 4.58 -18.59 21.38
CA ASN A 3 5.40 -19.74 21.00
C ASN A 3 6.78 -19.63 21.70
N GLN A 4 7.51 -20.75 21.79
CA GLN A 4 8.75 -20.80 22.58
C GLN A 4 9.81 -19.82 22.06
N LEU A 5 9.99 -19.75 20.74
CA LEU A 5 10.94 -18.83 20.11
C LEU A 5 10.63 -17.37 20.45
N ASP A 6 9.39 -16.91 20.23
CA ASP A 6 9.00 -15.52 20.40
C ASP A 6 9.19 -15.08 21.85
N ARG A 7 8.88 -15.97 22.80
CA ARG A 7 9.12 -15.73 24.22
C ARG A 7 10.60 -15.54 24.51
N GLN A 8 11.45 -16.48 24.06
CA GLN A 8 12.89 -16.43 24.31
C GLN A 8 13.54 -15.19 23.68
N VAL A 9 13.17 -14.88 22.43
CA VAL A 9 13.70 -13.70 21.73
C VAL A 9 13.25 -12.42 22.40
N TYR A 10 12.00 -12.34 22.88
CA TYR A 10 11.51 -11.19 23.62
C TYR A 10 12.19 -11.01 24.99
N GLU A 11 12.39 -12.11 25.73
CA GLU A 11 13.11 -12.10 27.00
C GLU A 11 14.55 -11.62 26.81
N ASN A 12 15.25 -12.11 25.79
CA ASN A 12 16.59 -11.65 25.42
C ASN A 12 16.59 -10.17 25.02
N TYR A 13 15.68 -9.78 24.12
CA TYR A 13 15.56 -8.39 23.66
C TYR A 13 15.29 -7.42 24.82
N SER A 14 14.42 -7.81 25.76
CA SER A 14 14.07 -7.00 26.94
C SER A 14 15.18 -6.95 27.99
N ALA A 15 16.03 -7.97 28.06
CA ALA A 15 17.19 -8.00 28.96
C ALA A 15 18.39 -7.20 28.44
N LEU A 16 18.42 -6.92 27.14
CA LEU A 16 19.50 -6.19 26.48
C LEU A 16 19.26 -4.66 26.57
N GLN A 17 20.33 -3.87 26.48
CA GLN A 17 20.31 -2.40 26.64
C GLN A 17 19.39 -1.71 25.60
N PRO A 18 18.94 -0.45 25.83
CA PRO A 18 17.92 0.25 25.03
C PRO A 18 18.18 0.48 23.52
N HIS A 19 19.24 -0.08 22.96
CA HIS A 19 19.67 0.11 21.56
C HIS A 19 20.02 -1.19 20.83
N THR A 20 19.61 -2.33 21.39
CA THR A 20 19.95 -3.65 20.87
C THR A 20 19.10 -3.98 19.65
N SER A 21 19.72 -4.48 18.57
CA SER A 21 19.01 -4.88 17.36
C SER A 21 18.29 -6.22 17.53
N LEU A 22 17.22 -6.48 16.75
CA LEU A 22 16.57 -7.79 16.74
C LEU A 22 17.58 -8.91 16.38
N ASP A 23 18.50 -8.64 15.44
CA ASP A 23 19.51 -9.62 15.04
C ASP A 23 20.48 -9.96 16.18
N GLU A 24 20.75 -9.01 17.08
CA GLU A 24 21.54 -9.24 18.30
C GLU A 24 20.77 -10.12 19.32
N ALA A 25 19.48 -9.86 19.52
CA ALA A 25 18.62 -10.73 20.37
C ALA A 25 18.48 -12.14 19.80
N LEU A 26 18.65 -12.29 18.48
CA LEU A 26 18.63 -13.56 17.76
C LEU A 26 19.96 -14.31 17.74
N GLU A 27 21.12 -13.71 18.10
CA GLU A 27 22.42 -14.39 17.95
C GLU A 27 22.55 -15.67 18.79
N GLN A 28 21.83 -15.73 19.91
CA GLN A 28 21.87 -16.85 20.84
C GLN A 28 20.84 -17.95 20.51
N GLN A 29 20.07 -17.78 19.43
CA GLN A 29 18.94 -18.65 19.09
C GLN A 29 19.15 -19.30 17.72
N HIS A 30 18.44 -20.41 17.49
CA HIS A 30 18.44 -21.29 16.30
C HIS A 30 18.30 -20.58 14.94
N VAL A 31 19.34 -19.86 14.58
CA VAL A 31 19.51 -19.06 13.39
C VAL A 31 20.39 -19.81 12.42
N ILE A 32 19.99 -19.80 11.16
CA ILE A 32 20.76 -20.29 10.05
C ILE A 32 21.58 -19.12 9.48
N THR A 33 22.89 -19.26 9.53
CA THR A 33 23.84 -18.42 8.79
C THR A 33 24.33 -19.20 7.58
N HIS A 34 23.65 -19.06 6.45
CA HIS A 34 24.20 -19.52 5.17
C HIS A 34 24.89 -18.38 4.44
N SER A 35 26.16 -18.59 4.05
CA SER A 35 26.90 -17.67 3.19
C SER A 35 26.23 -17.39 1.83
N LYS A 36 25.25 -18.23 1.47
CA LYS A 36 24.45 -18.10 0.25
C LYS A 36 23.35 -17.04 0.35
N PHE A 37 22.87 -16.69 1.54
CA PHE A 37 21.83 -15.68 1.68
C PHE A 37 22.37 -14.27 1.45
N PRO A 38 21.58 -13.34 0.89
CA PRO A 38 22.02 -11.96 0.70
C PRO A 38 22.36 -11.29 2.03
N GLN A 39 23.54 -10.64 2.12
CA GLN A 39 23.96 -9.92 3.33
C GLN A 39 22.93 -8.89 3.81
N ALA A 40 22.22 -8.24 2.87
CA ALA A 40 21.20 -7.24 3.19
C ALA A 40 20.03 -7.80 4.02
N VAL A 41 19.79 -9.11 3.96
CA VAL A 41 18.69 -9.80 4.67
C VAL A 41 19.09 -10.17 6.11
N GLY A 42 20.39 -10.19 6.41
CA GLY A 42 20.91 -10.59 7.71
C GLY A 42 20.66 -12.07 8.00
N LYS A 43 20.55 -12.39 9.29
CA LYS A 43 20.36 -13.75 9.80
C LYS A 43 18.99 -14.35 9.39
N VAL A 44 18.87 -15.66 9.26
CA VAL A 44 17.61 -16.32 8.86
C VAL A 44 17.16 -17.29 9.95
N LEU A 45 15.88 -17.28 10.32
CA LEU A 45 15.34 -18.20 11.32
C LEU A 45 15.12 -19.59 10.71
N ALA A 46 15.54 -20.65 11.40
CA ALA A 46 15.20 -22.01 10.96
C ALA A 46 13.69 -22.23 11.00
N LEU A 47 13.11 -22.79 9.94
CA LEU A 47 11.65 -22.95 9.84
C LEU A 47 11.03 -23.76 10.98
N SER A 48 11.75 -24.76 11.49
CA SER A 48 11.30 -25.62 12.58
C SER A 48 11.12 -24.90 13.92
N THR A 49 11.59 -23.65 14.05
CA THR A 49 11.55 -22.91 15.33
C THR A 49 10.30 -22.04 15.46
N PHE A 50 9.56 -21.84 14.37
CA PHE A 50 8.37 -20.99 14.37
C PHE A 50 7.20 -21.52 13.52
N LEU A 51 7.42 -22.60 12.77
CA LEU A 51 6.33 -23.37 12.17
C LEU A 51 5.89 -24.46 13.15
N GLU A 52 4.60 -24.52 13.42
CA GLU A 52 3.97 -25.47 14.33
C GLU A 52 3.03 -26.39 13.56
N ASP A 53 2.62 -27.50 14.16
CA ASP A 53 1.45 -28.25 13.71
C ASP A 53 0.14 -27.50 14.02
N GLU A 54 -0.97 -27.96 13.44
CA GLU A 54 -2.28 -27.34 13.57
C GLU A 54 -2.74 -27.22 15.03
N GLU A 55 -2.62 -28.29 15.81
CA GLU A 55 -3.09 -28.34 17.19
C GLU A 55 -2.30 -27.39 18.08
N THR A 56 -0.98 -27.40 17.95
CA THR A 56 -0.07 -26.50 18.65
C THR A 56 -0.36 -25.04 18.30
N ALA A 57 -0.50 -24.71 17.02
CA ALA A 57 -0.83 -23.36 16.59
C ALA A 57 -2.21 -22.91 17.11
N ALA A 58 -3.22 -23.77 17.01
CA ALA A 58 -4.56 -23.50 17.53
C ALA A 58 -4.55 -23.25 19.05
N ASN A 59 -3.78 -24.04 19.81
CA ASN A 59 -3.62 -23.85 21.24
C ASN A 59 -2.93 -22.52 21.58
N ILE A 60 -1.85 -22.16 20.87
CA ILE A 60 -1.12 -20.90 21.07
C ILE A 60 -2.04 -19.69 20.85
N ILE A 61 -2.72 -19.63 19.69
CA ILE A 61 -3.54 -18.47 19.33
C ILE A 61 -4.78 -18.38 20.22
N PHE A 62 -5.47 -19.49 20.48
CA PHE A 62 -6.71 -19.51 21.25
C PHE A 62 -6.46 -19.22 22.74
N ALA A 63 -5.41 -19.80 23.33
CA ALA A 63 -5.04 -19.51 24.72
C ALA A 63 -4.58 -18.04 24.89
N THR A 64 -3.95 -17.46 23.87
CA THR A 64 -3.58 -16.04 23.88
C THR A 64 -4.80 -15.14 23.79
N ALA A 65 -5.68 -15.38 22.82
CA ALA A 65 -6.93 -14.65 22.67
C ALA A 65 -7.76 -14.75 23.95
N ARG A 66 -7.94 -15.95 24.52
CA ARG A 66 -8.65 -16.13 25.79
C ARG A 66 -8.06 -15.33 26.94
N LYS A 67 -6.73 -15.31 27.07
CA LYS A 67 -6.04 -14.58 28.14
C LYS A 67 -6.29 -13.08 28.08
N TYR A 68 -6.30 -12.49 26.88
CA TYR A 68 -6.34 -11.03 26.71
C TYR A 68 -7.69 -10.47 26.27
N TRP A 69 -8.51 -11.25 25.58
CA TRP A 69 -9.82 -10.86 25.06
C TRP A 69 -10.99 -11.59 25.74
N GLY A 70 -10.74 -12.68 26.46
CA GLY A 70 -11.79 -13.48 27.11
C GLY A 70 -12.46 -12.81 28.29
N ARG A 71 -11.84 -11.79 28.88
CA ARG A 71 -12.48 -10.93 29.88
C ARG A 71 -12.24 -9.47 29.57
N LEU A 72 -13.33 -8.72 29.49
CA LEU A 72 -13.30 -7.28 29.32
C LEU A 72 -12.70 -6.63 30.57
N SER A 73 -11.88 -5.61 30.36
CA SER A 73 -11.49 -4.70 31.44
C SER A 73 -12.71 -3.89 31.91
N ILE A 74 -12.58 -3.27 33.08
CA ILE A 74 -13.61 -2.38 33.62
C ILE A 74 -13.92 -1.25 32.62
N SER A 75 -12.88 -0.67 32.00
CA SER A 75 -13.03 0.46 31.08
C SER A 75 -13.75 0.05 29.78
N THR A 76 -13.39 -1.11 29.22
CA THR A 76 -14.02 -1.65 27.99
C THR A 76 -15.46 -2.07 28.29
N ALA A 77 -15.73 -2.66 29.45
CA ALA A 77 -17.07 -3.04 29.89
C ALA A 77 -17.99 -1.81 30.02
N GLN A 78 -17.55 -0.74 30.69
CA GLN A 78 -18.32 0.50 30.80
C GLN A 78 -18.62 1.12 29.43
N SER A 79 -17.64 1.08 28.52
CA SER A 79 -17.81 1.60 27.15
C SER A 79 -18.83 0.76 26.35
N MET A 80 -18.79 -0.56 26.49
CA MET A 80 -19.78 -1.47 25.91
C MET A 80 -21.19 -1.22 26.44
N GLU A 81 -21.32 -1.02 27.75
CA GLU A 81 -22.61 -0.74 28.41
C GLU A 81 -23.21 0.57 27.90
N THR A 82 -22.37 1.59 27.70
CA THR A 82 -22.77 2.89 27.14
C THR A 82 -23.36 2.76 25.73
N VAL A 83 -22.89 1.79 24.94
CA VAL A 83 -23.39 1.50 23.58
C VAL A 83 -24.57 0.51 23.61
N GLY A 84 -25.07 0.16 24.80
CA GLY A 84 -26.28 -0.64 24.98
C GLY A 84 -26.06 -2.16 25.02
N PHE A 85 -24.85 -2.62 25.31
CA PHE A 85 -24.60 -4.04 25.56
C PHE A 85 -24.87 -4.41 27.02
N ASN A 86 -25.51 -5.56 27.26
CA ASN A 86 -25.57 -6.16 28.59
C ASN A 86 -24.24 -6.89 28.88
N ILE A 87 -23.51 -6.43 29.88
CA ILE A 87 -22.15 -6.91 30.19
C ILE A 87 -22.15 -8.33 30.77
N GLU A 88 -23.15 -8.71 31.56
CA GLU A 88 -23.25 -10.08 32.10
C GLU A 88 -23.51 -11.10 30.99
N GLN A 89 -24.42 -10.78 30.06
CA GLN A 89 -24.68 -11.60 28.87
C GLN A 89 -23.43 -11.69 27.99
N LEU A 90 -22.72 -10.58 27.81
CA LEU A 90 -21.50 -10.54 27.01
C LEU A 90 -20.37 -11.41 27.61
N HIS A 91 -20.18 -11.35 28.94
CA HIS A 91 -19.25 -12.24 29.62
C HIS A 91 -19.64 -13.71 29.50
N THR A 92 -20.94 -14.02 29.57
CA THR A 92 -21.43 -15.39 29.36
C THR A 92 -21.11 -15.87 27.95
N GLN A 93 -21.35 -15.06 26.91
CA GLN A 93 -20.99 -15.41 25.53
C GLN A 93 -19.48 -15.59 25.33
N LEU A 94 -18.67 -14.74 25.96
CA LEU A 94 -17.21 -14.86 25.92
C LEU A 94 -16.75 -16.17 26.56
N ASP A 95 -17.32 -16.53 27.71
CA ASP A 95 -17.02 -17.78 28.38
C ASP A 95 -17.49 -18.98 27.52
N ASP A 96 -18.73 -18.98 27.02
CA ASP A 96 -19.22 -20.04 26.12
C ASP A 96 -18.34 -20.23 24.88
N PHE A 97 -17.86 -19.13 24.29
CA PHE A 97 -16.94 -19.18 23.16
C PHE A 97 -15.57 -19.75 23.55
N PHE A 98 -14.92 -19.21 24.59
CA PHE A 98 -13.54 -19.56 24.95
C PHE A 98 -13.39 -20.87 25.72
N TYR A 99 -14.50 -21.44 26.22
CA TYR A 99 -14.53 -22.75 26.89
C TYR A 99 -15.17 -23.86 26.04
N SER A 100 -15.59 -23.58 24.79
CA SER A 100 -16.08 -24.60 23.87
C SER A 100 -15.05 -25.00 22.81
N GLN A 101 -15.08 -26.27 22.41
CA GLN A 101 -14.28 -26.79 21.31
C GLN A 101 -14.68 -26.13 19.98
N GLN A 102 -15.98 -25.92 19.77
CA GLN A 102 -16.51 -25.23 18.59
C GLN A 102 -15.98 -23.80 18.48
N GLY A 103 -15.87 -23.06 19.59
CA GLY A 103 -15.29 -21.72 19.60
C GLY A 103 -13.83 -21.73 19.14
N LYS A 104 -13.04 -22.70 19.60
CA LYS A 104 -11.65 -22.89 19.16
C LYS A 104 -11.53 -23.18 17.67
N GLU A 105 -12.35 -24.09 17.15
CA GLU A 105 -12.37 -24.44 15.72
C GLU A 105 -12.79 -23.26 14.85
N ASN A 106 -13.85 -22.55 15.23
CA ASN A 106 -14.32 -21.37 14.52
C ASN A 106 -13.27 -20.24 14.51
N PHE A 107 -12.59 -20.04 15.64
CA PHE A 107 -11.52 -19.05 15.78
C PHE A 107 -10.35 -19.37 14.85
N PHE A 108 -9.92 -20.64 14.83
CA PHE A 108 -8.83 -21.09 13.98
C PHE A 108 -9.19 -21.01 12.49
N ALA A 109 -10.37 -21.49 12.11
CA ALA A 109 -10.85 -21.45 10.73
C ALA A 109 -10.92 -20.01 10.19
N HIS A 110 -11.39 -19.06 10.99
CA HIS A 110 -11.40 -17.65 10.60
C HIS A 110 -9.98 -17.12 10.35
N LEU A 111 -9.05 -17.40 11.27
CA LEU A 111 -7.65 -16.99 11.12
C LEU A 111 -6.97 -17.63 9.92
N ALA A 112 -7.26 -18.90 9.60
CA ALA A 112 -6.69 -19.59 8.42
C ALA A 112 -7.17 -18.96 7.09
N VAL A 113 -8.40 -18.42 7.06
CA VAL A 113 -8.95 -17.77 5.87
C VAL A 113 -8.42 -16.33 5.72
N HIS A 114 -8.43 -15.56 6.81
CA HIS A 114 -8.16 -14.12 6.79
C HIS A 114 -6.70 -13.75 7.12
N ASN A 115 -5.91 -14.69 7.65
CA ASN A 115 -4.52 -14.58 8.11
C ASN A 115 -4.28 -13.66 9.31
N SER A 116 -5.26 -12.84 9.73
CA SER A 116 -5.15 -12.04 10.94
C SER A 116 -6.50 -11.83 11.62
N MET A 117 -6.44 -11.54 12.92
CA MET A 117 -7.59 -11.19 13.74
C MET A 117 -7.17 -10.20 14.82
N ASN A 118 -7.92 -9.12 14.96
CA ASN A 118 -7.86 -8.19 16.08
C ASN A 118 -9.12 -8.28 16.95
N TRP A 119 -9.14 -7.54 18.06
CA TRP A 119 -10.27 -7.58 19.00
C TRP A 119 -11.60 -7.17 18.35
N HIS A 120 -11.63 -6.17 17.47
CA HIS A 120 -12.89 -5.73 16.83
C HIS A 120 -13.46 -6.81 15.93
N GLN A 121 -12.60 -7.46 15.12
CA GLN A 121 -13.00 -8.59 14.28
C GLN A 121 -13.49 -9.77 15.12
N PHE A 122 -12.79 -10.08 16.22
CA PHE A 122 -13.22 -11.10 17.16
C PHE A 122 -14.62 -10.80 17.74
N MET A 123 -14.83 -9.59 18.24
CA MET A 123 -16.12 -9.18 18.78
C MET A 123 -17.23 -9.19 17.72
N GLN A 124 -16.90 -8.84 16.47
CA GLN A 124 -17.84 -8.93 15.36
C GLN A 124 -18.26 -10.37 15.07
N ILE A 125 -17.34 -11.33 15.16
CA ILE A 125 -17.66 -12.76 15.02
C ILE A 125 -18.53 -13.24 16.19
N LEU A 126 -18.18 -12.84 17.41
CA LEU A 126 -18.92 -13.25 18.61
C LEU A 126 -20.36 -12.70 18.60
N LEU A 127 -20.51 -11.43 18.24
CA LEU A 127 -21.77 -10.69 18.35
C LEU A 127 -22.58 -10.62 17.06
N GLN A 128 -22.01 -11.08 15.94
CA GLN A 128 -22.61 -11.02 14.61
C GLN A 128 -23.03 -9.59 14.18
N ARG A 129 -22.34 -8.57 14.72
CA ARG A 129 -22.55 -7.15 14.42
C ARG A 129 -21.28 -6.36 14.62
N GLU A 130 -21.16 -5.23 13.92
CA GLU A 130 -20.01 -4.34 14.09
C GLU A 130 -19.98 -3.73 15.49
N VAL A 131 -18.76 -3.57 16.01
CA VAL A 131 -18.48 -2.99 17.33
C VAL A 131 -17.50 -1.84 17.14
N THR A 132 -17.88 -0.66 17.60
CA THR A 132 -17.08 0.58 17.46
C THR A 132 -16.41 1.01 18.77
N VAL A 133 -16.49 0.17 19.81
CA VAL A 133 -15.92 0.44 21.13
C VAL A 133 -14.42 0.19 21.10
N ALA A 134 -13.62 1.13 21.60
CA ALA A 134 -12.19 0.90 21.73
C ALA A 134 -11.89 -0.15 22.82
N SER A 135 -10.88 -0.98 22.58
CA SER A 135 -10.37 -1.96 23.54
C SER A 135 -9.06 -1.47 24.15
N ASP A 136 -8.90 -1.62 25.46
CA ASP A 136 -7.66 -1.36 26.20
C ASP A 136 -6.82 -2.64 26.43
N THR A 137 -7.09 -3.69 25.65
CA THR A 137 -6.40 -4.99 25.82
C THR A 137 -4.94 -4.90 25.38
N ALA A 138 -4.06 -5.64 26.08
CA ALA A 138 -2.64 -5.68 25.78
C ALA A 138 -2.31 -6.41 24.46
N LEU A 139 -3.25 -7.20 23.94
CA LEU A 139 -3.13 -7.95 22.69
C LEU A 139 -3.74 -7.13 21.54
N LYS A 140 -2.91 -6.74 20.58
CA LYS A 140 -3.32 -5.94 19.43
C LYS A 140 -3.90 -6.81 18.31
N GLU A 141 -3.13 -7.82 17.88
CA GLU A 141 -3.47 -8.62 16.70
C GLU A 141 -2.80 -9.99 16.78
N ILE A 142 -3.48 -11.00 16.23
CA ILE A 142 -2.96 -12.35 16.03
C ILE A 142 -2.87 -12.59 14.53
N TYR A 143 -1.75 -13.13 14.07
CA TYR A 143 -1.56 -13.63 12.72
C TYR A 143 -1.45 -15.15 12.71
N LEU A 144 -1.96 -15.76 11.65
CA LEU A 144 -1.82 -17.18 11.36
C LEU A 144 -1.56 -17.35 9.86
N TYR A 145 -0.44 -17.97 9.50
CA TYR A 145 -0.15 -18.30 8.11
C TYR A 145 0.04 -19.80 7.96
N GLU A 146 -0.63 -20.39 6.98
CA GLU A 146 -0.49 -21.81 6.65
C GLU A 146 0.60 -22.01 5.60
N TRP A 147 1.41 -23.06 5.79
CA TRP A 147 2.41 -23.54 4.86
C TRP A 147 2.52 -25.06 4.87
N GLN A 148 2.13 -25.73 3.78
CA GLN A 148 2.25 -27.20 3.64
C GLN A 148 1.75 -27.95 4.90
N ALA A 149 0.53 -27.63 5.37
CA ALA A 149 -0.07 -28.17 6.58
C ALA A 149 0.67 -27.88 7.90
N ARG A 150 1.56 -26.88 7.91
CA ARG A 150 2.14 -26.28 9.12
C ARG A 150 1.71 -24.83 9.25
N TYR A 151 1.79 -24.28 10.44
CA TYR A 151 1.25 -22.97 10.75
C TYR A 151 2.29 -22.07 11.42
N MET A 152 2.33 -20.81 11.00
CA MET A 152 3.10 -19.76 11.67
C MET A 152 2.14 -18.89 12.50
N PRO A 153 1.91 -19.21 13.78
CA PRO A 153 1.24 -18.29 14.69
C PRO A 153 2.19 -17.13 15.03
N HIS A 154 1.66 -15.91 15.05
CA HIS A 154 2.42 -14.74 15.50
C HIS A 154 1.53 -13.75 16.25
N ILE A 155 2.02 -13.22 17.36
CA ILE A 155 1.23 -12.40 18.29
C ILE A 155 1.84 -11.00 18.36
N ILE A 156 1.02 -9.98 18.13
CA ILE A 156 1.40 -8.58 18.31
C ILE A 156 0.83 -8.07 19.63
N MET A 157 1.72 -7.72 20.56
CA MET A 157 1.34 -7.03 21.79
C MET A 157 1.43 -5.51 21.60
N VAL A 158 0.61 -4.77 22.34
CA VAL A 158 0.67 -3.30 22.39
C VAL A 158 2.00 -2.83 22.99
N THR A 159 2.50 -3.54 24.01
CA THR A 159 3.80 -3.29 24.61
C THR A 159 4.93 -3.68 23.65
N GLN A 160 5.88 -2.76 23.43
CA GLN A 160 7.00 -2.96 22.50
C GLN A 160 6.54 -3.39 21.10
N GLN A 161 5.48 -2.77 20.58
CA GLN A 161 4.86 -3.12 19.29
C GLN A 161 5.86 -3.24 18.13
N SER A 162 6.84 -2.34 18.03
CA SER A 162 7.86 -2.35 16.97
C SER A 162 8.68 -3.64 16.96
N PHE A 163 8.99 -4.20 18.14
CA PHE A 163 9.69 -5.48 18.26
C PHE A 163 8.85 -6.63 17.67
N TRP A 164 7.56 -6.71 18.02
CA TRP A 164 6.70 -7.80 17.54
C TRP A 164 6.52 -7.76 16.02
N TYR A 165 6.42 -6.57 15.43
CA TYR A 165 6.40 -6.44 13.96
C TYR A 165 7.76 -6.73 13.32
N ALA A 166 8.87 -6.37 13.97
CA ALA A 166 10.21 -6.72 13.48
C ALA A 166 10.38 -8.25 13.41
N LEU A 167 9.94 -8.96 14.45
CA LEU A 167 9.98 -10.42 14.51
C LEU A 167 9.05 -11.05 13.46
N LEU A 168 7.84 -10.51 13.27
CA LEU A 168 6.94 -10.95 12.20
C LEU A 168 7.61 -10.83 10.82
N ALA A 169 8.18 -9.65 10.53
CA ALA A 169 8.86 -9.40 9.28
C ALA A 169 10.04 -10.35 9.07
N LYS A 170 10.77 -10.68 10.15
CA LYS A 170 11.88 -11.63 10.13
C LYS A 170 11.42 -13.06 9.82
N LYS A 171 10.33 -13.51 10.43
CA LYS A 171 9.75 -14.84 10.17
C LYS A 171 9.23 -14.96 8.73
N ILE A 172 8.47 -13.97 8.25
CA ILE A 172 8.00 -13.94 6.85
C ILE A 172 9.19 -13.99 5.90
N ASN A 173 10.19 -13.14 6.09
CA ASN A 173 11.38 -13.14 5.24
C ASN A 173 12.13 -14.48 5.28
N SER A 174 12.19 -15.13 6.44
CA SER A 174 12.81 -16.45 6.60
C SER A 174 12.04 -17.54 5.84
N LEU A 175 10.70 -17.48 5.80
CA LEU A 175 9.87 -18.35 4.96
C LEU A 175 10.21 -18.15 3.48
N LEU A 176 10.22 -16.90 3.03
CA LEU A 176 10.42 -16.56 1.61
C LEU A 176 11.80 -17.02 1.09
N LEU A 177 12.84 -16.96 1.93
CA LEU A 177 14.20 -17.36 1.55
C LEU A 177 14.43 -18.87 1.53
N GLN A 178 13.70 -19.63 2.34
CA GLN A 178 13.97 -21.06 2.53
C GLN A 178 13.03 -21.95 1.73
N LEU A 179 11.90 -21.42 1.26
CA LEU A 179 10.85 -22.23 0.65
C LEU A 179 10.59 -21.83 -0.81
N PRO A 180 10.24 -22.78 -1.69
CA PRO A 180 9.92 -22.48 -3.08
C PRO A 180 8.68 -21.57 -3.20
N LEU A 181 8.74 -20.57 -4.08
CA LEU A 181 7.64 -19.59 -4.22
C LEU A 181 6.29 -20.20 -4.60
N HIS A 182 6.31 -21.26 -5.40
CA HIS A 182 5.09 -21.91 -5.86
C HIS A 182 4.31 -22.60 -4.74
N THR A 183 4.92 -22.80 -3.56
CA THR A 183 4.24 -23.36 -2.39
C THR A 183 3.71 -22.28 -1.45
N ILE A 184 3.86 -20.99 -1.78
CA ILE A 184 3.30 -19.86 -1.02
C ILE A 184 1.85 -19.63 -1.43
N PRO A 185 0.85 -19.94 -0.57
CA PRO A 185 -0.51 -19.50 -0.83
C PRO A 185 -0.60 -17.97 -0.69
N LYS A 186 -1.42 -17.32 -1.53
CA LYS A 186 -1.76 -15.89 -1.42
C LYS A 186 -0.54 -14.95 -1.31
N MET A 187 0.48 -15.14 -2.16
CA MET A 187 1.74 -14.38 -2.15
C MET A 187 1.53 -12.86 -2.01
N ALA A 188 0.61 -12.27 -2.78
CA ALA A 188 0.33 -10.83 -2.72
C ALA A 188 -0.04 -10.34 -1.30
N GLN A 189 -0.88 -11.11 -0.58
CA GLN A 189 -1.27 -10.77 0.79
C GLN A 189 -0.09 -10.90 1.76
N LEU A 190 0.72 -11.96 1.62
CA LEU A 190 1.91 -12.16 2.45
C LEU A 190 2.93 -11.02 2.27
N GLN A 191 3.12 -10.54 1.04
CA GLN A 191 4.00 -9.40 0.77
C GLN A 191 3.49 -8.11 1.39
N GLN A 192 2.18 -7.84 1.25
CA GLN A 192 1.58 -6.66 1.85
C GLN A 192 1.75 -6.68 3.37
N GLN A 193 1.50 -7.83 4.01
CA GLN A 193 1.73 -8.04 5.43
C GLN A 193 3.20 -7.85 5.82
N TRP A 194 4.12 -8.36 5.00
CA TRP A 194 5.55 -8.14 5.22
C TRP A 194 5.94 -6.66 5.17
N TYR A 195 5.45 -5.92 4.17
CA TYR A 195 5.73 -4.49 4.04
C TYR A 195 5.13 -3.68 5.19
N ASN A 196 3.91 -4.01 5.61
CA ASN A 196 3.27 -3.40 6.77
C ASN A 196 4.08 -3.67 8.05
N ALA A 197 4.52 -4.91 8.26
CA ALA A 197 5.35 -5.26 9.41
C ALA A 197 6.69 -4.49 9.41
N LEU A 198 7.36 -4.36 8.25
CA LEU A 198 8.56 -3.54 8.12
C LEU A 198 8.28 -2.06 8.46
N GLN A 199 7.17 -1.51 7.95
CA GLN A 199 6.76 -0.12 8.20
C GLN A 199 6.45 0.13 9.68
N GLU A 200 5.72 -0.76 10.34
CA GLU A 200 5.39 -0.64 11.78
C GLU A 200 6.63 -0.77 12.67
N ALA A 201 7.58 -1.62 12.28
CA ALA A 201 8.81 -1.85 13.03
C ALA A 201 9.83 -0.72 12.85
N TYR A 202 10.06 -0.27 11.62
CA TYR A 202 11.21 0.55 11.24
C TYR A 202 10.85 1.85 10.51
N GLY A 203 9.57 2.14 10.28
CA GLY A 203 9.12 3.28 9.47
C GLY A 203 9.55 4.66 9.97
N ARG A 204 10.02 4.75 11.22
CA ARG A 204 10.57 5.97 11.83
C ARG A 204 12.06 6.19 11.53
N GLU A 205 12.75 5.18 11.00
CA GLU A 205 14.16 5.27 10.66
C GLU A 205 14.40 6.18 9.45
N LYS A 206 15.42 7.06 9.53
CA LYS A 206 15.69 8.08 8.51
C LYS A 206 15.93 7.53 7.09
N ASN A 207 16.32 6.26 6.97
CA ASN A 207 16.60 5.59 5.70
C ASN A 207 15.68 4.39 5.43
N PHE A 208 14.55 4.30 6.14
CA PHE A 208 13.64 3.16 6.05
C PHE A 208 13.26 2.81 4.60
N VAL A 209 12.88 3.81 3.81
CA VAL A 209 12.45 3.61 2.41
C VAL A 209 13.55 2.91 1.60
N ILE A 210 14.80 3.36 1.72
CA ILE A 210 15.95 2.82 1.00
C ILE A 210 16.26 1.40 1.46
N TRP A 211 16.28 1.21 2.78
CA TRP A 211 16.56 -0.07 3.42
C TRP A 211 15.50 -1.13 3.07
N ARG A 212 14.21 -0.78 3.13
CA ARG A 212 13.08 -1.63 2.74
C ARG A 212 13.21 -2.06 1.28
N GLU A 213 13.41 -1.10 0.37
CA GLU A 213 13.59 -1.41 -1.06
C GLU A 213 14.75 -2.38 -1.29
N ARG A 214 15.89 -2.16 -0.60
CA ARG A 214 17.07 -3.03 -0.69
C ARG A 214 16.78 -4.45 -0.19
N ILE A 215 16.14 -4.62 0.96
CA ILE A 215 15.82 -5.94 1.51
C ILE A 215 14.86 -6.69 0.60
N VAL A 216 13.77 -6.05 0.18
CA VAL A 216 12.74 -6.68 -0.64
C VAL A 216 13.32 -7.09 -2.00
N THR A 217 14.10 -6.20 -2.63
CA THR A 217 14.80 -6.48 -3.89
C THR A 217 15.78 -7.64 -3.73
N SER A 218 16.65 -7.60 -2.71
CA SER A 218 17.66 -8.64 -2.49
C SER A 218 17.03 -10.01 -2.26
N THR A 219 15.91 -10.03 -1.52
CA THR A 219 15.14 -11.25 -1.26
C THR A 219 14.53 -11.77 -2.56
N TYR A 220 13.87 -10.92 -3.34
CA TYR A 220 13.31 -11.29 -4.64
C TYR A 220 14.37 -11.88 -5.57
N GLU A 221 15.49 -11.18 -5.76
CA GLU A 221 16.56 -11.62 -6.67
C GLU A 221 17.20 -12.94 -6.22
N PHE A 222 17.32 -13.15 -4.92
CA PHE A 222 17.78 -14.43 -4.39
C PHE A 222 16.78 -15.55 -4.71
N VAL A 223 15.51 -15.36 -4.34
CA VAL A 223 14.52 -16.43 -4.50
C VAL A 223 14.24 -16.71 -5.98
N ASN A 224 14.17 -15.67 -6.82
CA ASN A 224 13.95 -15.81 -8.25
C ASN A 224 15.09 -16.59 -8.95
N ARG A 225 16.37 -16.35 -8.56
CA ARG A 225 17.51 -17.13 -9.08
C ARG A 225 17.47 -18.61 -8.71
N ASN A 226 16.83 -18.95 -7.59
CA ASN A 226 16.74 -20.30 -7.07
C ASN A 226 15.40 -20.99 -7.40
N THR A 227 14.56 -20.38 -8.25
CA THR A 227 13.26 -20.95 -8.65
C THR A 227 13.31 -21.40 -10.11
N ALA A 228 13.02 -22.68 -10.37
CA ALA A 228 13.21 -23.29 -11.68
C ALA A 228 12.13 -22.92 -12.74
N ALA A 229 10.89 -22.63 -12.32
CA ALA A 229 9.78 -22.37 -13.24
C ALA A 229 8.97 -21.15 -12.80
N TYR A 230 8.56 -20.32 -13.77
CA TYR A 230 7.74 -19.13 -13.52
C TYR A 230 6.34 -19.50 -13.03
N SER A 231 5.97 -19.01 -11.85
CA SER A 231 4.71 -19.30 -11.15
C SER A 231 3.86 -18.05 -10.92
N ILE A 232 2.58 -18.24 -10.57
CA ILE A 232 1.67 -17.14 -10.19
C ILE A 232 2.24 -16.33 -9.03
N ALA A 233 2.84 -17.00 -8.03
CA ALA A 233 3.47 -16.34 -6.90
C ALA A 233 4.64 -15.45 -7.33
N GLN A 234 5.46 -15.88 -8.31
CA GLN A 234 6.51 -15.04 -8.88
C GLN A 234 5.96 -13.84 -9.64
N LYS A 235 4.90 -14.03 -10.45
CA LYS A 235 4.22 -12.91 -11.12
C LYS A 235 3.75 -11.87 -10.11
N GLN A 236 3.03 -12.33 -9.09
CA GLN A 236 2.53 -11.47 -8.01
C GLN A 236 3.66 -10.77 -7.27
N TRP A 237 4.77 -11.47 -6.97
CA TRP A 237 5.91 -10.84 -6.32
C TRP A 237 6.49 -9.73 -7.18
N LEU A 238 6.80 -10.02 -8.44
CA LEU A 238 7.43 -9.07 -9.34
C LEU A 238 6.57 -7.83 -9.56
N LEU A 239 5.25 -7.99 -9.68
CA LEU A 239 4.29 -6.88 -9.73
C LEU A 239 4.38 -6.02 -8.45
N SER A 240 4.29 -6.64 -7.27
CA SER A 240 4.39 -5.93 -5.99
C SER A 240 5.73 -5.21 -5.82
N LEU A 241 6.83 -5.80 -6.31
CA LEU A 241 8.16 -5.18 -6.30
C LEU A 241 8.21 -3.94 -7.20
N VAL A 242 7.69 -4.04 -8.43
CA VAL A 242 7.58 -2.89 -9.34
C VAL A 242 6.78 -1.76 -8.70
N PHE A 243 5.63 -2.06 -8.09
CA PHE A 243 4.80 -1.05 -7.45
C PHE A 243 5.48 -0.42 -6.23
N LEU A 244 6.14 -1.22 -5.39
CA LEU A 244 6.95 -0.73 -4.28
C LEU A 244 8.04 0.25 -4.76
N LEU A 245 8.84 -0.17 -5.75
CA LEU A 245 9.95 0.64 -6.27
C LEU A 245 9.45 1.92 -6.95
N SER A 246 8.25 1.88 -7.55
CA SER A 246 7.63 3.04 -8.20
C SER A 246 7.28 4.20 -7.26
N GLN A 247 7.20 3.94 -5.95
CA GLN A 247 7.04 4.99 -4.92
C GLN A 247 8.25 5.94 -4.93
N SER A 248 9.44 5.41 -5.23
CA SER A 248 10.71 6.14 -5.37
C SER A 248 11.21 6.13 -6.82
N CYS A 249 10.32 6.41 -7.78
CA CYS A 249 10.57 6.24 -9.22
C CYS A 249 11.88 6.87 -9.70
N GLU A 250 12.24 8.05 -9.20
CA GLU A 250 13.47 8.77 -9.60
C GLU A 250 14.75 7.97 -9.34
N ARG A 251 14.78 7.18 -8.25
CA ARG A 251 15.92 6.34 -7.91
C ARG A 251 15.93 5.02 -8.69
N ASN A 252 14.74 4.45 -8.91
CA ASN A 252 14.59 3.06 -9.33
C ASN A 252 14.19 2.91 -10.81
N ALA A 253 14.03 4.00 -11.58
CA ALA A 253 13.48 3.99 -12.94
C ALA A 253 14.04 2.89 -13.86
N LYS A 254 15.38 2.78 -13.97
CA LYS A 254 16.03 1.77 -14.83
C LYS A 254 15.71 0.34 -14.40
N GLN A 255 15.72 0.09 -13.09
CA GLN A 255 15.42 -1.24 -12.53
C GLN A 255 13.94 -1.59 -12.73
N ILE A 256 13.05 -0.61 -12.55
CA ILE A 256 11.63 -0.80 -12.81
C ILE A 256 11.39 -1.10 -14.29
N GLU A 257 12.02 -0.37 -15.22
CA GLU A 257 11.90 -0.65 -16.66
C GLU A 257 12.31 -2.08 -17.00
N HIS A 258 13.43 -2.56 -16.43
CA HIS A 258 13.89 -3.93 -16.62
C HIS A 258 12.85 -4.95 -16.11
N TYR A 259 12.34 -4.79 -14.90
CA TYR A 259 11.32 -5.69 -14.36
C TYR A 259 9.99 -5.63 -15.13
N ILE A 260 9.59 -4.45 -15.61
CA ILE A 260 8.39 -4.32 -16.43
C ILE A 260 8.58 -5.03 -17.78
N GLN A 261 9.75 -4.93 -18.41
CA GLN A 261 10.07 -5.67 -19.64
C GLN A 261 10.00 -7.18 -19.41
N ASP A 262 10.61 -7.68 -18.32
CA ASP A 262 10.54 -9.08 -17.93
C ASP A 262 9.09 -9.56 -17.74
N ILE A 263 8.24 -8.72 -17.13
CA ILE A 263 6.81 -9.03 -16.96
C ILE A 263 6.11 -9.13 -18.32
N TRP A 264 6.32 -8.17 -19.23
CA TRP A 264 5.68 -8.17 -20.54
C TRP A 264 6.12 -9.35 -21.41
N GLN A 265 7.40 -9.72 -21.38
CA GLN A 265 7.88 -10.91 -22.10
C GLN A 265 7.18 -12.19 -21.63
N ARG A 266 6.82 -12.26 -20.34
CA ARG A 266 6.11 -13.40 -19.74
C ARG A 266 4.59 -13.30 -19.84
N ASP A 267 4.04 -12.16 -20.27
CA ASP A 267 2.60 -11.96 -20.52
C ASP A 267 2.12 -12.78 -21.73
N GLU A 268 3.01 -13.06 -22.67
CA GLU A 268 2.75 -13.85 -23.88
C GLU A 268 2.67 -15.37 -23.61
N ASP A 269 3.00 -15.80 -22.38
CA ASP A 269 3.00 -17.20 -21.92
C ASP A 269 1.71 -17.60 -21.15
N LYS A 270 1.74 -18.76 -20.46
CA LYS A 270 0.61 -19.37 -19.71
C LYS A 270 0.03 -18.52 -18.56
N LEU A 271 0.66 -17.42 -18.15
CA LEU A 271 0.25 -16.59 -17.01
C LEU A 271 0.02 -15.13 -17.42
N PRO A 272 -1.01 -14.85 -18.24
CA PRO A 272 -1.27 -13.50 -18.73
C PRO A 272 -1.59 -12.53 -17.59
N LEU A 273 -1.28 -11.28 -17.84
CA LEU A 273 -1.69 -10.13 -17.07
C LEU A 273 -3.17 -9.86 -17.30
N THR A 274 -3.85 -9.56 -16.22
CA THR A 274 -5.21 -9.03 -16.26
C THR A 274 -5.20 -7.60 -16.80
N ASP A 275 -6.32 -7.11 -17.32
CA ASP A 275 -6.45 -5.71 -17.73
C ASP A 275 -6.08 -4.73 -16.61
N THR A 276 -6.44 -5.06 -15.37
CA THR A 276 -6.10 -4.26 -14.18
C THR A 276 -4.59 -4.18 -13.96
N GLU A 277 -3.88 -5.30 -14.06
CA GLU A 277 -2.41 -5.36 -13.97
C GLU A 277 -1.76 -4.57 -15.11
N LYS A 278 -2.25 -4.72 -16.35
CA LYS A 278 -1.75 -3.98 -17.51
C LYS A 278 -1.90 -2.47 -17.31
N VAL A 279 -3.06 -2.01 -16.87
CA VAL A 279 -3.31 -0.58 -16.61
C VAL A 279 -2.42 -0.04 -15.49
N ALA A 280 -2.23 -0.80 -14.41
CA ALA A 280 -1.32 -0.41 -13.32
C ALA A 280 0.13 -0.28 -13.79
N LEU A 281 0.62 -1.22 -14.60
CA LEU A 281 1.97 -1.17 -15.18
C LEU A 281 2.15 0.03 -16.11
N HIS A 282 1.16 0.32 -16.97
CA HIS A 282 1.20 1.50 -17.84
C HIS A 282 1.23 2.80 -17.02
N PHE A 283 0.54 2.86 -15.89
CA PHE A 283 0.62 4.02 -15.00
C PHE A 283 2.03 4.19 -14.40
N VAL A 284 2.70 3.09 -14.02
CA VAL A 284 4.11 3.15 -13.59
C VAL A 284 5.03 3.60 -14.73
N GLN A 285 4.84 3.07 -15.94
CA GLN A 285 5.60 3.48 -17.13
C GLN A 285 5.39 4.96 -17.45
N LEU A 286 4.18 5.51 -17.22
CA LEU A 286 3.92 6.94 -17.35
C LEU A 286 4.81 7.75 -16.39
N LYS A 287 4.91 7.35 -15.11
CA LYS A 287 5.80 8.02 -14.13
C LYS A 287 7.26 7.99 -14.57
N ILE A 288 7.71 6.88 -15.14
CA ILE A 288 9.07 6.73 -15.67
C ILE A 288 9.29 7.64 -16.89
N ALA A 289 8.34 7.67 -17.83
CA ALA A 289 8.41 8.54 -19.00
C ALA A 289 8.47 10.02 -18.61
N VAL A 290 7.70 10.42 -17.59
CA VAL A 290 7.75 11.78 -17.02
C VAL A 290 9.12 12.08 -16.42
N TYR A 291 9.69 11.14 -15.65
CA TYR A 291 11.02 11.29 -15.07
C TYR A 291 12.11 11.48 -16.13
N TYR A 292 12.08 10.69 -17.21
CA TYR A 292 13.01 10.85 -18.34
C TYR A 292 12.68 12.02 -19.28
N ALA A 293 11.63 12.80 -18.97
CA ALA A 293 11.13 13.85 -19.84
C ALA A 293 10.87 13.39 -21.29
N ASN A 294 10.44 12.13 -21.47
CA ASN A 294 10.14 11.55 -22.77
C ASN A 294 8.68 11.86 -23.16
N ASP A 295 8.49 13.01 -23.79
CA ASP A 295 7.16 13.54 -24.10
C ASP A 295 6.35 12.62 -25.04
N ASP A 296 6.99 11.93 -26.00
CA ASP A 296 6.32 11.00 -26.92
C ASP A 296 5.75 9.77 -26.18
N LYS A 297 6.54 9.20 -25.26
CA LYS A 297 6.08 8.09 -24.42
C LYS A 297 4.97 8.55 -23.47
N VAL A 298 5.07 9.74 -22.88
CA VAL A 298 4.01 10.31 -22.03
C VAL A 298 2.70 10.36 -22.80
N ILE A 299 2.70 10.92 -24.01
CA ILE A 299 1.49 11.03 -24.84
C ILE A 299 0.95 9.64 -25.21
N THR A 300 1.81 8.73 -25.68
CA THR A 300 1.40 7.39 -26.12
C THR A 300 0.80 6.56 -24.98
N ILE A 301 1.45 6.55 -23.81
CA ILE A 301 0.98 5.81 -22.65
C ILE A 301 -0.31 6.42 -22.11
N SER A 302 -0.40 7.75 -22.06
CA SER A 302 -1.61 8.42 -21.60
C SER A 302 -2.80 8.23 -22.54
N ASP A 303 -2.59 8.16 -23.85
CA ASP A 303 -3.65 7.82 -24.80
C ASP A 303 -4.22 6.42 -24.51
N TYR A 304 -3.36 5.44 -24.24
CA TYR A 304 -3.79 4.12 -23.78
C TYR A 304 -4.61 4.20 -22.48
N LEU A 305 -4.12 4.92 -21.46
CA LEU A 305 -4.79 5.03 -20.16
C LEU A 305 -6.15 5.76 -20.21
N LEU A 306 -6.28 6.76 -21.10
CA LEU A 306 -7.49 7.56 -21.31
C LEU A 306 -8.50 6.87 -22.24
N THR A 307 -8.03 6.05 -23.18
CA THR A 307 -8.89 5.36 -24.14
C THR A 307 -9.90 4.48 -23.41
N LYS A 308 -11.19 4.67 -23.72
CA LYS A 308 -12.31 3.98 -23.05
C LYS A 308 -12.26 4.08 -21.52
N GLU A 309 -11.66 5.14 -20.97
CA GLU A 309 -11.56 5.38 -19.52
C GLU A 309 -10.88 4.22 -18.76
N ARG A 310 -9.91 3.54 -19.40
CA ARG A 310 -9.25 2.33 -18.84
C ARG A 310 -8.72 2.54 -17.42
N LEU A 311 -8.05 3.66 -17.16
CA LEU A 311 -7.52 3.98 -15.84
C LEU A 311 -8.63 4.13 -14.80
N GLN A 312 -9.66 4.93 -15.11
CA GLN A 312 -10.79 5.16 -14.21
C GLN A 312 -11.57 3.88 -13.91
N ARG A 313 -11.83 3.05 -14.93
CA ARG A 313 -12.56 1.77 -14.78
C ARG A 313 -11.83 0.76 -13.90
N ASN A 314 -10.49 0.82 -13.89
CA ASN A 314 -9.67 -0.09 -13.09
C ASN A 314 -9.22 0.51 -11.76
N ALA A 315 -9.40 1.82 -11.53
CA ALA A 315 -8.81 2.53 -10.40
C ALA A 315 -9.14 1.91 -9.04
N ILE A 316 -10.40 1.52 -8.79
CA ILE A 316 -10.80 0.88 -7.53
C ILE A 316 -10.06 -0.44 -7.32
N LYS A 317 -10.03 -1.31 -8.34
CA LYS A 317 -9.32 -2.60 -8.26
C LYS A 317 -7.83 -2.39 -8.08
N ILE A 318 -7.25 -1.42 -8.78
CA ILE A 318 -5.85 -1.06 -8.62
C ILE A 318 -5.62 -0.62 -7.17
N MET A 319 -6.38 0.33 -6.63
CA MET A 319 -6.23 0.80 -5.25
C MET A 319 -6.42 -0.29 -4.18
N LEU A 320 -7.32 -1.25 -4.42
CA LEU A 320 -7.56 -2.36 -3.49
C LEU A 320 -6.44 -3.41 -3.49
N HIS A 321 -5.78 -3.63 -4.64
CA HIS A 321 -4.83 -4.72 -4.82
C HIS A 321 -3.37 -4.27 -4.99
N TYR A 322 -3.15 -3.02 -5.39
CA TYR A 322 -1.86 -2.47 -5.80
C TYR A 322 -1.75 -1.01 -5.32
N ASP A 323 -0.94 -0.78 -4.30
CA ASP A 323 -0.70 0.57 -3.72
C ASP A 323 0.20 1.43 -4.64
N VAL A 324 -0.33 1.80 -5.81
CA VAL A 324 0.40 2.48 -6.90
C VAL A 324 -0.23 3.80 -7.34
N LEU A 325 -1.56 3.96 -7.17
CA LEU A 325 -2.27 5.18 -7.55
C LEU A 325 -2.38 6.13 -6.35
N PRO A 326 -1.87 7.37 -6.44
CA PRO A 326 -2.16 8.37 -5.41
C PRO A 326 -3.66 8.67 -5.41
N SER A 327 -4.29 8.56 -4.25
CA SER A 327 -5.73 8.75 -4.08
C SER A 327 -6.03 9.87 -3.09
N TYR A 328 -6.42 11.01 -3.64
CA TYR A 328 -7.19 12.06 -2.97
C TYR A 328 -8.48 12.28 -3.76
N PRO A 329 -9.59 12.71 -3.13
CA PRO A 329 -10.78 13.09 -3.87
C PRO A 329 -10.40 14.07 -4.99
N PRO A 330 -10.82 13.81 -6.24
CA PRO A 330 -10.53 14.74 -7.32
C PRO A 330 -11.16 16.09 -7.00
N SER A 331 -10.51 17.16 -7.43
CA SER A 331 -10.94 18.53 -7.13
C SER A 331 -11.35 19.24 -8.41
N PRO A 332 -12.41 18.80 -9.11
CA PRO A 332 -12.80 19.39 -10.39
C PRO A 332 -13.19 20.86 -10.25
N SER A 333 -13.70 21.29 -9.09
CA SER A 333 -14.06 22.68 -8.83
C SER A 333 -12.88 23.59 -8.49
N GLN A 334 -11.72 23.02 -8.12
CA GLN A 334 -10.56 23.79 -7.64
C GLN A 334 -9.60 24.14 -8.78
N ILE A 335 -9.05 25.35 -8.73
CA ILE A 335 -8.05 25.83 -9.68
C ILE A 335 -6.64 25.45 -9.25
N VAL A 336 -6.36 25.61 -7.96
CA VAL A 336 -5.09 25.18 -7.39
C VAL A 336 -5.21 23.70 -7.09
N LYS A 337 -4.41 22.91 -7.80
CA LYS A 337 -4.44 21.45 -7.77
C LYS A 337 -3.16 20.92 -7.18
N CYS A 338 -3.27 19.85 -6.41
CA CYS A 338 -2.12 19.07 -5.98
C CYS A 338 -2.04 17.81 -6.85
N TYR A 339 -1.50 18.00 -8.06
CA TYR A 339 -1.45 16.98 -9.10
C TYR A 339 -0.74 15.69 -8.66
N ASP A 340 0.18 15.77 -7.70
CA ASP A 340 0.88 14.61 -7.15
C ASP A 340 0.00 13.72 -6.23
N LYS A 341 -1.16 14.22 -5.78
CA LYS A 341 -2.05 13.51 -4.86
C LYS A 341 -3.23 12.82 -5.54
N ASN A 342 -3.54 13.12 -6.80
CA ASN A 342 -4.62 12.50 -7.53
C ASN A 342 -4.14 11.95 -8.88
N TYR A 343 -4.30 10.65 -9.10
CA TYR A 343 -3.78 9.97 -10.29
C TYR A 343 -4.34 10.49 -11.63
N MET A 344 -5.60 10.95 -11.67
CA MET A 344 -6.19 11.52 -12.89
C MET A 344 -5.67 12.92 -13.17
N GLU A 345 -5.60 13.76 -12.13
CA GLU A 345 -5.07 15.12 -12.26
C GLU A 345 -3.57 15.09 -12.63
N PHE A 346 -2.80 14.17 -12.02
CA PHE A 346 -1.41 13.89 -12.41
C PHE A 346 -1.30 13.61 -13.91
N MET A 347 -2.09 12.64 -14.40
CA MET A 347 -2.06 12.22 -15.79
C MET A 347 -2.38 13.37 -16.74
N TYR A 348 -3.44 14.15 -16.47
CA TYR A 348 -3.77 15.29 -17.32
C TYR A 348 -2.71 16.38 -17.30
N TYR A 349 -2.13 16.67 -16.13
CA TYR A 349 -1.06 17.65 -15.98
C TYR A 349 0.14 17.31 -16.86
N VAL A 350 0.61 16.06 -16.81
CA VAL A 350 1.79 15.64 -17.57
C VAL A 350 1.52 15.56 -19.07
N VAL A 351 0.32 15.12 -19.48
CA VAL A 351 -0.07 15.09 -20.90
C VAL A 351 -0.13 16.50 -21.49
N ILE A 352 -0.77 17.44 -20.80
CA ILE A 352 -0.85 18.83 -21.27
C ILE A 352 0.55 19.44 -21.35
N GLN A 353 1.44 19.14 -20.39
CA GLN A 353 2.83 19.57 -20.44
C GLN A 353 3.56 19.03 -21.68
N SER A 354 3.45 17.74 -21.97
CA SER A 354 4.11 17.12 -23.12
C SER A 354 3.55 17.62 -24.45
N LEU A 355 2.21 17.72 -24.59
CA LEU A 355 1.58 18.31 -25.76
C LEU A 355 1.98 19.77 -25.98
N PHE A 356 2.15 20.54 -24.90
CA PHE A 356 2.57 21.94 -24.96
C PHE A 356 3.98 22.08 -25.55
N LYS A 357 4.93 21.26 -25.09
CA LYS A 357 6.30 21.25 -25.64
C LYS A 357 6.33 20.86 -27.12
N GLN A 358 5.44 19.96 -27.54
CA GLN A 358 5.29 19.56 -28.94
C GLN A 358 4.45 20.55 -29.78
N LYS A 359 4.02 21.67 -29.19
CA LYS A 359 3.16 22.68 -29.85
C LYS A 359 1.83 22.11 -30.36
N ALA A 360 1.35 21.00 -29.78
CA ALA A 360 0.10 20.35 -30.13
C ALA A 360 -1.12 21.06 -29.47
N TYR A 361 -1.23 22.38 -29.66
CA TYR A 361 -2.19 23.23 -28.94
C TYR A 361 -3.66 22.86 -29.17
N ARG A 362 -4.00 22.35 -30.36
CA ARG A 362 -5.37 21.87 -30.64
C ARG A 362 -5.75 20.67 -29.78
N ALA A 363 -4.81 19.73 -29.56
CA ALA A 363 -5.03 18.56 -28.72
C ALA A 363 -5.21 18.97 -27.24
N ILE A 364 -4.44 19.95 -26.76
CA ILE A 364 -4.62 20.54 -25.43
C ILE A 364 -6.05 21.06 -25.29
N MET A 365 -6.52 21.88 -26.25
CA MET A 365 -7.88 22.44 -26.18
C MET A 365 -8.98 21.38 -26.27
N GLN A 366 -8.76 20.27 -26.98
CA GLN A 366 -9.68 19.14 -27.01
C GLN A 366 -9.79 18.48 -25.63
N LEU A 367 -8.65 18.23 -24.95
CA LEU A 367 -8.64 17.66 -23.60
C LEU A 367 -9.34 18.57 -22.59
N VAL A 368 -9.03 19.87 -22.60
CA VAL A 368 -9.63 20.89 -21.71
C VAL A 368 -11.15 20.94 -21.85
N LYS A 369 -11.68 20.76 -23.07
CA LYS A 369 -13.12 20.74 -23.31
C LYS A 369 -13.77 19.42 -22.91
N LYS A 370 -13.05 18.29 -23.07
CA LYS A 370 -13.58 16.94 -22.85
C LYS A 370 -13.78 16.62 -21.37
N ASP A 371 -12.84 17.00 -20.51
CA ASP A 371 -12.84 16.60 -19.10
C ASP A 371 -12.46 17.76 -18.16
N ALA A 372 -13.27 17.97 -17.12
CA ALA A 372 -13.03 18.96 -16.07
C ALA A 372 -11.71 18.73 -15.33
N LEU A 373 -11.32 17.47 -15.15
CA LEU A 373 -10.10 17.10 -14.44
C LEU A 373 -8.83 17.50 -15.19
N ALA A 374 -8.94 17.77 -16.50
CA ALA A 374 -7.83 18.33 -17.27
C ALA A 374 -7.45 19.75 -16.81
N THR A 375 -8.41 20.48 -16.23
CA THR A 375 -8.23 21.84 -15.73
C THR A 375 -9.04 22.02 -14.44
N CYS A 376 -10.17 22.71 -14.51
CA CYS A 376 -11.24 22.72 -13.52
C CYS A 376 -12.58 22.97 -14.23
N ASP A 377 -13.70 22.67 -13.56
CA ASP A 377 -15.07 22.83 -14.07
C ASP A 377 -15.30 24.22 -14.65
N ARG A 378 -14.78 25.25 -14.00
CA ARG A 378 -14.96 26.64 -14.42
C ARG A 378 -14.19 26.95 -15.70
N ILE A 379 -12.94 26.50 -15.82
CA ILE A 379 -12.14 26.68 -17.04
C ILE A 379 -12.75 25.85 -18.19
N GLN A 380 -13.20 24.63 -17.93
CA GLN A 380 -13.88 23.79 -18.92
C GLN A 380 -15.17 24.47 -19.42
N LYS A 381 -16.06 24.91 -18.51
CA LYS A 381 -17.30 25.62 -18.88
C LYS A 381 -17.02 26.88 -19.71
N LEU A 382 -15.97 27.64 -19.36
CA LEU A 382 -15.53 28.80 -20.16
C LEU A 382 -15.01 28.38 -21.54
N ALA A 383 -14.27 27.26 -21.64
CA ALA A 383 -13.78 26.72 -22.91
C ALA A 383 -14.90 26.17 -23.81
N LEU A 384 -16.00 25.70 -23.22
CA LEU A 384 -17.22 25.26 -23.90
C LEU A 384 -18.19 26.42 -24.24
N GLY A 385 -17.93 27.64 -23.75
CA GLY A 385 -18.83 28.79 -23.94
C GLY A 385 -20.11 28.73 -23.09
N GLN A 386 -20.13 27.92 -22.04
CA GLN A 386 -21.31 27.63 -21.21
C GLN A 386 -21.41 28.47 -19.93
N ALA A 387 -20.42 29.31 -19.63
CA ALA A 387 -20.41 30.15 -18.44
C ALA A 387 -19.96 31.58 -18.74
N ASN A 388 -20.61 32.53 -18.07
CA ASN A 388 -20.16 33.92 -17.98
C ASN A 388 -19.13 34.07 -16.84
N TYR A 389 -18.36 35.15 -16.86
CA TYR A 389 -17.26 35.36 -15.93
C TYR A 389 -17.78 35.58 -14.49
N GLU A 390 -17.67 34.55 -13.66
CA GLU A 390 -17.73 34.68 -12.20
C GLU A 390 -16.30 34.66 -11.64
N ALA A 391 -16.07 35.38 -10.53
CA ALA A 391 -14.80 35.37 -9.83
C ALA A 391 -14.42 33.92 -9.50
N LEU A 392 -13.28 33.50 -10.05
CA LEU A 392 -12.65 32.22 -9.76
C LEU A 392 -12.12 32.28 -8.31
N PRO A 393 -12.74 31.59 -7.33
CA PRO A 393 -12.30 31.65 -5.95
C PRO A 393 -10.92 31.01 -5.85
N LEU A 394 -10.02 31.70 -5.19
CA LEU A 394 -8.74 31.16 -4.79
C LEU A 394 -8.93 30.54 -3.40
N GLN A 395 -8.35 29.37 -3.18
CA GLN A 395 -8.35 28.75 -1.87
C GLN A 395 -7.21 29.31 -1.02
N GLU A 396 -7.47 29.49 0.26
CA GLU A 396 -6.47 29.81 1.27
C GLU A 396 -5.86 28.52 1.85
N GLY A 397 -4.59 28.56 2.26
CA GLY A 397 -3.92 27.43 2.94
C GLY A 397 -3.32 26.34 2.04
N VAL A 398 -3.07 26.62 0.75
CA VAL A 398 -2.48 25.65 -0.18
C VAL A 398 -0.95 25.77 -0.23
N SER A 399 -0.23 24.65 -0.40
CA SER A 399 1.23 24.64 -0.45
C SER A 399 1.78 25.43 -1.65
N HIS A 400 2.94 26.08 -1.46
CA HIS A 400 3.64 26.84 -2.51
C HIS A 400 3.93 25.98 -3.76
N LYS A 401 4.23 24.69 -3.60
CA LYS A 401 4.43 23.75 -4.70
C LYS A 401 3.17 23.59 -5.57
N CYS A 402 2.00 23.39 -4.95
CA CYS A 402 0.75 23.24 -5.70
C CYS A 402 0.37 24.54 -6.43
N LEU A 403 0.65 25.71 -5.82
CA LEU A 403 0.47 27.03 -6.46
C LEU A 403 1.35 27.17 -7.72
N GLN A 404 2.65 26.86 -7.62
CA GLN A 404 3.57 26.91 -8.75
C GLN A 404 3.15 25.98 -9.89
N GLN A 405 2.79 24.72 -9.57
CA GLN A 405 2.36 23.75 -10.57
C GLN A 405 1.06 24.19 -11.26
N SER A 406 0.11 24.73 -10.51
CA SER A 406 -1.17 25.20 -11.04
C SER A 406 -1.00 26.44 -11.92
N SER A 407 -0.15 27.38 -11.51
CA SER A 407 0.20 28.56 -12.32
C SER A 407 0.82 28.14 -13.66
N ALA A 408 1.81 27.25 -13.64
CA ALA A 408 2.44 26.74 -14.87
C ALA A 408 1.45 25.97 -15.76
N HIS A 409 0.51 25.23 -15.17
CA HIS A 409 -0.53 24.53 -15.93
C HIS A 409 -1.46 25.51 -16.66
N ILE A 410 -1.93 26.54 -15.94
CA ILE A 410 -2.80 27.59 -16.46
C ILE A 410 -2.12 28.37 -17.58
N GLU A 411 -0.84 28.69 -17.43
CA GLU A 411 -0.04 29.36 -18.46
C GLU A 411 0.00 28.56 -19.76
N ARG A 412 0.22 27.24 -19.68
CA ARG A 412 0.25 26.37 -20.88
C ARG A 412 -1.09 26.37 -21.60
N ILE A 413 -2.19 26.33 -20.86
CA ILE A 413 -3.55 26.39 -21.41
C ILE A 413 -3.83 27.78 -22.01
N GLN A 414 -3.37 28.85 -21.35
CA GLN A 414 -3.46 30.21 -21.87
C GLN A 414 -2.78 30.31 -23.24
N VAL A 415 -1.53 29.87 -23.35
CA VAL A 415 -0.79 29.91 -24.62
C VAL A 415 -1.50 29.04 -25.67
N ALA A 416 -1.99 27.86 -25.31
CA ALA A 416 -2.79 27.04 -26.22
C ALA A 416 -4.06 27.77 -26.71
N CYS A 417 -4.70 28.55 -25.84
CA CYS A 417 -5.85 29.39 -26.21
C CYS A 417 -5.47 30.54 -27.17
N GLU A 418 -4.30 31.15 -26.97
CA GLU A 418 -3.77 32.23 -27.84
C GLU A 418 -3.43 31.73 -29.24
N GLN A 419 -2.85 30.53 -29.31
CA GLN A 419 -2.46 29.85 -30.56
C GLN A 419 -3.65 29.17 -31.25
N THR A 420 -4.84 29.20 -30.66
CA THR A 420 -6.09 28.68 -31.23
C THR A 420 -7.16 29.77 -31.30
N GLN A 421 -8.40 29.43 -31.62
CA GLN A 421 -9.50 30.39 -31.76
C GLN A 421 -10.07 30.89 -30.41
N HIS A 422 -9.37 30.67 -29.29
CA HIS A 422 -9.87 30.90 -27.93
C HIS A 422 -9.29 32.15 -27.24
N LYS A 423 -9.08 33.24 -27.99
CA LYS A 423 -8.44 34.49 -27.48
C LYS A 423 -9.12 35.10 -26.25
N ALA A 424 -10.45 35.01 -26.15
CA ALA A 424 -11.18 35.51 -24.99
C ALA A 424 -10.88 34.72 -23.70
N LEU A 425 -10.72 33.40 -23.81
CA LEU A 425 -10.30 32.55 -22.69
C LEU A 425 -8.85 32.83 -22.30
N ALA A 426 -7.96 33.03 -23.26
CA ALA A 426 -6.56 33.38 -23.00
C ALA A 426 -6.44 34.65 -22.11
N LYS A 427 -7.16 35.73 -22.46
CA LYS A 427 -7.15 36.96 -21.65
C LYS A 427 -7.60 36.71 -20.20
N ARG A 428 -8.57 35.82 -20.00
CA ARG A 428 -9.11 35.46 -18.68
C ARG A 428 -8.11 34.64 -17.86
N LEU A 429 -7.44 33.68 -18.50
CA LEU A 429 -6.41 32.86 -17.85
C LEU A 429 -5.20 33.70 -17.44
N ARG A 430 -4.83 34.72 -18.22
CA ARG A 430 -3.76 35.66 -17.86
C ARG A 430 -4.03 36.40 -16.54
N MET A 431 -5.25 36.93 -16.38
CA MET A 431 -5.65 37.60 -15.11
C MET A 431 -5.63 36.62 -13.92
N LEU A 432 -5.98 35.35 -14.15
CA LEU A 432 -5.91 34.32 -13.10
C LEU A 432 -4.47 34.01 -12.71
N GLN A 433 -3.57 33.91 -13.68
CA GLN A 433 -2.14 33.68 -13.47
C GLN A 433 -1.49 34.83 -12.66
N GLU A 434 -1.86 36.08 -12.96
CA GLU A 434 -1.43 37.25 -12.17
C GLU A 434 -1.86 37.14 -10.70
N LYS A 435 -3.12 36.75 -10.45
CA LYS A 435 -3.62 36.55 -9.08
C LYS A 435 -2.90 35.44 -8.33
N LEU A 436 -2.63 34.32 -8.99
CA LEU A 436 -1.85 33.21 -8.41
C LEU A 436 -0.41 33.64 -8.09
N SER A 437 0.19 34.48 -8.94
CA SER A 437 1.54 34.99 -8.75
C SER A 437 1.64 35.94 -7.55
N ILE A 438 0.56 36.68 -7.24
CA ILE A 438 0.47 37.52 -6.03
C ILE A 438 0.44 36.64 -4.78
N GLN A 439 -0.30 35.53 -4.77
CA GLN A 439 -0.36 34.61 -3.62
C GLN A 439 0.94 33.84 -3.35
N MET A 440 1.86 33.80 -4.32
CA MET A 440 3.17 33.17 -4.16
C MET A 440 4.21 34.09 -3.50
N ARG A 441 3.96 35.41 -3.47
CA ARG A 441 4.84 36.41 -2.83
C ARG A 441 4.40 36.62 -1.40
#